data_AF-A0A926ZQD9-F1
#
_entry.id   AF-A0A926ZQD9-F1
#
_cell.length_a   1.000
_cell.length_b   1.000
_cell.length_c   1.000
_cell.angle_alpha   90.00
_cell.angle_beta   90.00
_cell.angle_gamma   90.00
#
_symmetry.space_group_name_H-M   'P 1'
#
loop_
_entity.id
_entity.type
_entity.pdbx_description
1 polymer ?
#
loop_
_entity_poly.entity_id
_entity_poly.type
_entity_poly.pdbx_seq_one_letter_code
_entity_poly.pdbx_strand_id
1 'polypeptide(L)'
;MNALLKDVFGAFKFVERLYAGIRKVLIPPKAYSWQTFVYLSVFSWIVSYFAIGYIKDIIAFFGWLFLIAGTAWYTTEDPLRVPGTFMPVGAVITGFLVSVFAFGNQEDVITPRTIVFWPTISALITAIPEFIEGNDTDAKARIPKPEDRQRIIVLVASSMLLSCWIQFYFVMDNWLRQYPSLEADTFKGSTIVVRTEEQVKIPRNGAVILERLQPIVVSQIAQRPWSEVEKWLLPEEYRVETLGREVIQKNLAKYEEKELWRVEPRIDNTKSGYILNLLSIWTGPSSNPRGYYLQKSCRIEPVAATSNSGNNITAAEIECDRASKLIPGAPPPRR
;
A
#
# COMPACT_ATOMS: atom_id res chain seq x y z
N MET A 1 -61.21 -24.19 6.87
CA MET A 1 -60.61 -24.16 8.22
C MET A 1 -59.53 -25.23 8.46
N ASN A 2 -59.60 -26.41 7.84
CA ASN A 2 -58.64 -27.51 8.06
C ASN A 2 -57.27 -27.36 7.37
N ALA A 3 -57.12 -26.49 6.36
CA ALA A 3 -55.84 -26.26 5.67
C ALA A 3 -54.91 -25.33 6.48
N LEU A 4 -55.44 -24.23 7.02
CA LEU A 4 -54.69 -23.27 7.84
C LEU A 4 -54.12 -23.89 9.13
N LEU A 5 -54.86 -24.78 9.79
CA LEU A 5 -54.38 -25.50 10.98
C LEU A 5 -53.22 -26.45 10.65
N LYS A 6 -53.21 -27.05 9.46
CA LYS A 6 -52.17 -27.99 9.03
C LYS A 6 -50.87 -27.27 8.69
N ASP A 7 -50.95 -26.07 8.10
CA ASP A 7 -49.79 -25.22 7.82
C ASP A 7 -49.18 -24.62 9.10
N VAL A 8 -50.01 -24.23 10.07
CA VAL A 8 -49.52 -23.76 11.39
C VAL A 8 -48.81 -24.88 12.16
N PHE A 9 -49.35 -26.10 12.15
CA PHE A 9 -48.67 -27.26 12.75
C PHE A 9 -47.39 -27.66 12.02
N GLY A 10 -47.34 -27.50 10.69
CA GLY A 10 -46.14 -27.69 9.88
C GLY A 10 -45.04 -26.69 10.21
N ALA A 11 -45.40 -25.41 10.34
CA ALA A 11 -44.50 -24.35 10.77
C ALA A 11 -43.98 -24.58 12.20
N PHE A 12 -44.83 -25.02 13.13
CA PHE A 12 -44.41 -25.39 14.48
C PHE A 12 -43.39 -26.53 14.50
N LYS A 13 -43.60 -27.59 13.72
CA LYS A 13 -42.62 -28.69 13.61
C LYS A 13 -41.31 -28.25 12.96
N PHE A 14 -41.36 -27.32 12.01
CA PHE A 14 -40.17 -26.74 11.41
C PHE A 14 -39.39 -25.88 12.42
N VAL A 15 -40.08 -25.03 13.18
CA VAL A 15 -39.51 -24.23 14.27
C VAL A 15 -38.95 -25.12 15.38
N GLU A 16 -39.64 -26.21 15.73
CA GLU A 16 -39.17 -27.17 16.73
C GLU A 16 -37.92 -27.93 16.27
N ARG A 17 -37.84 -28.30 14.98
CA ARG A 17 -36.64 -28.89 14.39
C ARG A 17 -35.48 -27.91 14.28
N LEU A 18 -35.76 -26.65 13.91
CA LEU A 18 -34.78 -25.56 13.93
C LEU A 18 -34.29 -25.31 15.34
N TYR A 19 -35.18 -25.23 16.31
CA TYR A 19 -34.87 -25.04 17.72
C TYR A 19 -34.08 -26.21 18.27
N ALA A 20 -34.43 -27.46 17.93
CA ALA A 20 -33.67 -28.64 18.33
C ALA A 20 -32.26 -28.68 17.68
N GLY A 21 -32.14 -28.28 16.41
CA GLY A 21 -30.86 -28.13 15.72
C GLY A 21 -29.99 -27.05 16.35
N ILE A 22 -30.56 -25.88 16.62
CA ILE A 22 -29.91 -24.75 17.31
C ILE A 22 -29.51 -25.20 18.73
N ARG A 23 -30.40 -25.85 19.47
CA ARG A 23 -30.14 -26.35 20.83
C ARG A 23 -29.00 -27.36 20.88
N LYS A 24 -28.86 -28.21 19.86
CA LYS A 24 -27.75 -29.19 19.76
C LYS A 24 -26.41 -28.54 19.41
N VAL A 25 -26.44 -27.35 18.79
CA VAL A 25 -25.26 -26.54 18.48
C VAL A 25 -24.91 -25.58 19.63
N LEU A 26 -25.91 -25.08 20.37
CA LEU A 26 -25.76 -24.05 21.41
C LEU A 26 -25.59 -24.60 22.84
N ILE A 27 -26.04 -25.83 23.11
CA ILE A 27 -25.90 -26.44 24.44
C ILE A 27 -24.69 -27.39 24.41
N PRO A 28 -23.62 -27.08 25.14
CA PRO A 28 -22.43 -27.91 25.14
C PRO A 28 -22.74 -29.28 25.76
N PRO A 29 -22.22 -30.39 25.19
CA PRO A 29 -22.48 -31.73 25.71
C PRO A 29 -21.81 -31.99 27.08
N LYS A 30 -20.85 -31.14 27.50
CA LYS A 30 -20.15 -31.18 28.79
C LYS A 30 -19.82 -29.75 29.25
N ALA A 31 -19.78 -29.50 30.57
CA ALA A 31 -19.47 -28.17 31.15
C ALA A 31 -18.07 -27.66 30.76
N TYR A 32 -17.11 -28.59 30.59
CA TYR A 32 -15.79 -28.34 30.01
C TYR A 32 -15.84 -28.67 28.50
N SER A 33 -16.05 -27.65 27.68
CA SER A 33 -15.99 -27.76 26.21
C SER A 33 -15.40 -26.49 25.62
N TRP A 34 -14.82 -26.58 24.42
CA TRP A 34 -14.30 -25.43 23.69
C TRP A 34 -15.37 -24.33 23.49
N GLN A 35 -16.65 -24.72 23.39
CA GLN A 35 -17.79 -23.82 23.25
C GLN A 35 -17.94 -22.90 24.47
N THR A 36 -17.66 -23.40 25.68
CA THR A 36 -17.72 -22.60 26.90
C THR A 36 -16.72 -21.44 26.87
N PHE A 37 -15.50 -21.67 26.37
CA PHE A 37 -14.49 -20.62 26.23
C PHE A 37 -14.87 -19.59 25.15
N VAL A 38 -15.46 -20.03 24.04
CA VAL A 38 -15.98 -19.12 23.00
C VAL A 38 -17.14 -18.28 23.56
N TYR A 39 -18.05 -18.86 24.33
CA TYR A 39 -19.13 -18.10 24.97
C TYR A 39 -18.62 -17.14 26.04
N LEU A 40 -17.62 -17.54 26.83
CA LEU A 40 -16.97 -16.67 27.81
C LEU A 40 -16.30 -15.48 27.11
N SER A 41 -15.69 -15.71 25.95
CA SER A 41 -15.12 -14.66 25.10
C SER A 41 -16.18 -13.65 24.64
N VAL A 42 -17.27 -14.14 24.05
CA VAL A 42 -18.37 -13.29 23.57
C VAL A 42 -19.01 -12.53 24.73
N PHE A 43 -19.20 -13.18 25.87
CA PHE A 43 -19.70 -12.56 27.09
C PHE A 43 -18.76 -11.45 27.58
N SER A 44 -17.46 -11.73 27.71
CA SER A 44 -16.46 -10.72 28.08
C SER A 44 -16.44 -9.55 27.09
N TRP A 45 -16.56 -9.82 25.78
CA TRP A 45 -16.63 -8.76 24.78
C TRP A 45 -17.87 -7.87 24.95
N ILE A 46 -19.05 -8.45 25.19
CA ILE A 46 -20.28 -7.71 25.47
C ILE A 46 -20.13 -6.87 26.74
N VAL A 47 -19.59 -7.45 27.82
CA VAL A 47 -19.38 -6.72 29.08
C VAL A 47 -18.36 -5.59 28.91
N SER A 48 -17.30 -5.80 28.11
CA SER A 48 -16.32 -4.76 27.77
C SER A 48 -16.97 -3.59 27.04
N TYR A 49 -17.94 -3.83 26.16
CA TYR A 49 -18.67 -2.74 25.47
C TYR A 49 -19.39 -1.80 26.46
N PHE A 50 -19.91 -2.32 27.57
CA PHE A 50 -20.59 -1.53 28.60
C PHE A 50 -19.65 -0.99 29.69
N ALA A 51 -18.40 -1.44 29.72
CA ALA A 51 -17.40 -1.02 30.70
C ALA A 51 -16.71 0.29 30.27
N ILE A 52 -16.33 1.12 31.26
CA ILE A 52 -15.69 2.42 31.05
C ILE A 52 -14.28 2.40 31.67
N GLY A 53 -13.32 3.04 30.98
CA GLY A 53 -11.93 3.19 31.45
C GLY A 53 -11.12 1.88 31.38
N TYR A 54 -10.08 1.77 32.20
CA TYR A 54 -9.11 0.66 32.18
C TYR A 54 -9.74 -0.74 32.35
N ILE A 55 -10.90 -0.83 33.01
CA ILE A 55 -11.63 -2.09 33.20
C ILE A 55 -12.11 -2.66 31.86
N LYS A 56 -12.44 -1.79 30.89
CA LYS A 56 -12.81 -2.19 29.52
C LYS A 56 -11.72 -3.00 28.85
N ASP A 57 -10.48 -2.53 28.95
CA ASP A 57 -9.33 -3.14 28.26
C ASP A 57 -8.94 -4.46 28.90
N ILE A 58 -9.02 -4.57 30.23
CA ILE A 58 -8.78 -5.83 30.95
C ILE A 58 -9.82 -6.88 30.57
N ILE A 59 -11.11 -6.51 30.51
CA ILE A 59 -12.18 -7.44 30.14
C ILE A 59 -12.05 -7.85 28.67
N ALA A 60 -11.72 -6.91 27.77
CA ALA A 60 -11.45 -7.21 26.37
C ALA A 60 -10.27 -8.18 26.20
N PHE A 61 -9.19 -7.98 26.98
CA PHE A 61 -8.03 -8.86 27.00
C PHE A 61 -8.40 -10.30 27.38
N PHE A 62 -9.17 -10.48 28.46
CA PHE A 62 -9.67 -11.81 28.83
C PHE A 62 -10.62 -12.39 27.78
N GLY A 63 -11.44 -11.56 27.15
CA GLY A 63 -12.28 -11.97 26.02
C GLY A 63 -11.46 -12.56 24.87
N TRP A 64 -10.36 -11.91 24.49
CA TRP A 64 -9.45 -12.43 23.47
C TRP A 64 -8.73 -13.70 23.90
N LEU A 65 -8.25 -13.78 25.14
CA LEU A 65 -7.61 -14.99 25.67
C LEU A 65 -8.54 -16.20 25.64
N PHE A 66 -9.80 -16.03 26.06
CA PHE A 66 -10.79 -17.10 26.01
C PHE A 66 -11.12 -17.50 24.57
N LEU A 67 -11.12 -16.56 23.63
CA LEU A 67 -11.31 -16.85 22.21
C LEU A 67 -10.16 -17.70 21.66
N ILE A 68 -8.92 -17.30 21.93
CA ILE A 68 -7.71 -18.02 21.49
C ILE A 68 -7.67 -19.41 22.13
N ALA A 69 -7.93 -19.53 23.43
CA ALA A 69 -7.97 -20.81 24.12
C ALA A 69 -9.09 -21.72 23.61
N GLY A 70 -10.30 -21.19 23.40
CA GLY A 70 -11.43 -21.94 22.87
C GLY A 70 -11.19 -22.43 21.43
N THR A 71 -10.65 -21.57 20.57
CA THR A 71 -10.31 -21.96 19.19
C THR A 71 -9.12 -22.92 19.12
N ALA A 72 -8.11 -22.78 19.98
CA ALA A 72 -7.02 -23.74 20.10
C ALA A 72 -7.50 -25.11 20.59
N TRP A 73 -8.44 -25.14 21.53
CA TRP A 73 -9.04 -26.40 22.01
C TRP A 73 -9.89 -27.07 20.94
N TYR A 74 -10.80 -26.33 20.30
CA TYR A 74 -11.65 -26.83 19.21
C TYR A 74 -10.84 -27.51 18.10
N THR A 75 -9.69 -26.91 17.80
CA THR A 75 -8.83 -27.35 16.70
C THR A 75 -7.93 -28.52 17.03
N THR A 76 -7.76 -28.81 18.32
CA THR A 76 -7.06 -30.00 18.81
C THR A 76 -7.99 -31.22 18.81
N GLU A 77 -9.31 -31.02 18.99
CA GLU A 77 -10.32 -32.09 18.97
C GLU A 77 -10.66 -32.59 17.55
N ASP A 78 -10.73 -31.71 16.53
CA ASP A 78 -11.02 -32.07 15.13
C ASP A 78 -9.96 -31.50 14.15
N PRO A 79 -8.83 -32.19 13.92
CA PRO A 79 -7.74 -31.68 13.09
C PRO A 79 -8.03 -31.84 11.60
N LEU A 80 -8.82 -30.94 11.03
CA LEU A 80 -8.86 -30.73 9.58
C LEU A 80 -7.50 -30.19 9.12
N ARG A 81 -6.84 -30.86 8.18
CA ARG A 81 -5.52 -30.48 7.65
C ARG A 81 -5.67 -29.65 6.38
N VAL A 82 -4.83 -28.64 6.21
CA VAL A 82 -4.78 -27.86 4.97
C VAL A 82 -4.24 -28.76 3.86
N PRO A 83 -4.90 -28.88 2.69
CA PRO A 83 -4.43 -29.73 1.60
C PRO A 83 -3.04 -29.26 1.12
N GLY A 84 -2.08 -30.17 1.08
CA GLY A 84 -0.70 -29.90 0.62
C GLY A 84 0.29 -29.45 1.71
N THR A 85 -0.15 -29.22 2.95
CA THR A 85 0.74 -28.98 4.09
C THR A 85 0.41 -29.88 5.28
N PHE A 86 1.35 -29.98 6.20
CA PHE A 86 1.18 -30.72 7.45
C PHE A 86 0.48 -29.90 8.55
N MET A 87 -0.10 -28.75 8.19
CA MET A 87 -0.63 -27.77 9.11
C MET A 87 -2.12 -28.03 9.39
N PRO A 88 -2.53 -28.14 10.66
CA PRO A 88 -3.95 -28.16 10.99
C PRO A 88 -4.53 -26.78 10.65
N VAL A 89 -5.68 -26.76 9.95
CA VAL A 89 -6.47 -25.54 9.64
C VAL A 89 -6.68 -24.72 10.91
N GLY A 90 -6.80 -25.41 12.03
CA GLY A 90 -6.91 -24.80 13.31
C GLY A 90 -5.71 -24.01 13.80
N ALA A 91 -4.49 -24.49 13.59
CA ALA A 91 -3.28 -23.71 13.91
C ALA A 91 -3.15 -22.46 13.02
N VAL A 92 -3.75 -22.48 11.83
CA VAL A 92 -3.84 -21.31 10.94
C VAL A 92 -4.81 -20.28 11.50
N ILE A 93 -6.00 -20.72 11.92
CA ILE A 93 -7.02 -19.84 12.51
C ILE A 93 -6.54 -19.26 13.85
N THR A 94 -5.99 -20.09 14.73
CA THR A 94 -5.46 -19.63 16.02
C THR A 94 -4.24 -18.74 15.84
N GLY A 95 -3.34 -19.07 14.90
CA GLY A 95 -2.22 -18.22 14.55
C GLY A 95 -2.66 -16.86 14.02
N PHE A 96 -3.74 -16.80 13.24
CA PHE A 96 -4.33 -15.53 12.79
C PHE A 96 -4.86 -14.72 13.96
N LEU A 97 -5.65 -15.35 14.85
CA LEU A 97 -6.23 -14.69 16.02
C LEU A 97 -5.16 -14.16 16.99
N VAL A 98 -4.11 -14.95 17.23
CA VAL A 98 -2.96 -14.52 18.04
C VAL A 98 -2.23 -13.35 17.38
N SER A 99 -2.07 -13.38 16.05
CA SER A 99 -1.43 -12.29 15.30
C SER A 99 -2.25 -11.00 15.37
N VAL A 100 -3.58 -11.09 15.23
CA VAL A 100 -4.51 -9.96 15.35
C VAL A 100 -4.47 -9.39 16.76
N PHE A 101 -4.47 -10.26 17.78
CA PHE A 101 -4.41 -9.83 19.16
C PHE A 101 -3.07 -9.15 19.52
N ALA A 102 -1.95 -9.68 19.03
CA ALA A 102 -0.61 -9.16 19.34
C ALA A 102 -0.27 -7.87 18.59
N PHE A 103 -0.76 -7.70 17.35
CA PHE A 103 -0.35 -6.60 16.47
C PHE A 103 -1.50 -5.71 15.98
N GLY A 104 -2.75 -6.03 16.33
CA GLY A 104 -3.92 -5.21 16.03
C GLY A 104 -3.89 -3.88 16.78
N ASN A 105 -4.40 -2.83 16.15
CA ASN A 105 -4.54 -1.51 16.75
C ASN A 105 -6.03 -1.16 16.92
N GLN A 106 -6.35 -0.14 17.72
CA GLN A 106 -7.74 0.27 17.96
C GLN A 106 -8.46 0.80 16.71
N GLU A 107 -7.73 1.40 15.75
CA GLU A 107 -8.30 1.91 14.50
C GLU A 107 -8.39 0.84 13.40
N ASP A 108 -7.39 -0.04 13.31
CA ASP A 108 -7.33 -1.11 12.32
C ASP A 108 -7.05 -2.46 12.98
N VAL A 109 -8.05 -3.34 12.93
CA VAL A 109 -7.97 -4.71 13.47
C VAL A 109 -6.97 -5.56 12.66
N ILE A 110 -6.79 -5.27 11.37
CA ILE A 110 -5.88 -5.99 10.48
C ILE A 110 -4.80 -5.04 9.98
N THR A 111 -3.68 -4.99 10.70
CA THR A 111 -2.47 -4.29 10.29
C THR A 111 -1.62 -5.15 9.36
N PRO A 112 -0.78 -4.54 8.49
CA PRO A 112 0.17 -5.28 7.65
C PRO A 112 1.07 -6.24 8.46
N ARG A 113 1.43 -5.86 9.69
CA ARG A 113 2.24 -6.69 10.60
C ARG A 113 1.52 -7.99 10.98
N THR A 114 0.21 -7.96 11.20
CA THR A 114 -0.61 -9.14 11.49
C THR A 114 -0.52 -10.15 10.36
N ILE A 115 -0.64 -9.70 9.11
CA ILE A 115 -0.58 -10.57 7.93
C ILE A 115 0.84 -11.12 7.71
N VAL A 116 1.87 -10.31 7.98
CA VAL A 116 3.28 -10.73 7.85
C VAL A 116 3.63 -11.83 8.86
N PHE A 117 3.25 -11.70 10.13
CA PHE A 117 3.64 -12.68 11.17
C PHE A 117 2.73 -13.90 11.25
N TRP A 118 1.54 -13.84 10.65
CA TRP A 118 0.57 -14.93 10.70
C TRP A 118 1.11 -16.30 10.29
N PRO A 119 1.80 -16.46 9.14
CA PRO A 119 2.37 -17.76 8.76
C PRO A 119 3.35 -18.31 9.80
N THR A 120 4.24 -17.48 10.33
CA THR A 120 5.23 -17.89 11.34
C THR A 120 4.60 -18.29 12.67
N ILE A 121 3.64 -17.52 13.17
CA ILE A 121 2.95 -17.81 14.45
C ILE A 121 2.14 -19.10 14.31
N SER A 122 1.47 -19.29 13.17
CA SER A 122 0.75 -20.53 12.88
C SER A 122 1.67 -21.76 12.87
N ALA A 123 2.86 -21.64 12.28
CA ALA A 123 3.83 -22.73 12.24
C ALA A 123 4.37 -23.07 13.64
N LEU A 124 4.60 -22.06 14.47
CA LEU A 124 4.99 -22.25 15.87
C LEU A 124 3.89 -22.96 16.66
N ILE A 125 2.63 -22.55 16.54
CA ILE A 125 1.50 -23.20 17.22
C ILE A 125 1.37 -24.67 16.78
N THR A 126 1.59 -24.95 15.50
CA THR A 126 1.57 -26.33 14.97
C THR A 126 2.68 -27.19 15.58
N ALA A 127 3.82 -26.60 15.92
CA ALA A 127 4.96 -27.32 16.48
C ALA A 127 4.83 -27.60 17.99
N ILE A 128 4.08 -26.78 18.75
CA ILE A 128 3.98 -26.88 20.22
C ILE A 128 3.59 -28.29 20.71
N PRO A 129 2.56 -28.96 20.15
CA PRO A 129 2.14 -30.28 20.64
C PRO A 129 3.22 -31.36 20.50
N GLU A 130 4.11 -31.26 19.51
CA GLU A 130 5.20 -32.24 19.27
C GLU A 130 6.30 -32.19 20.36
N PHE A 131 6.34 -31.13 21.17
CA PHE A 131 7.27 -31.00 22.30
C PHE A 131 6.66 -31.42 23.64
N ILE A 132 5.36 -31.75 23.67
CA ILE A 132 4.59 -32.05 24.88
C ILE A 132 3.88 -33.40 24.71
N GLU A 133 4.33 -34.42 25.43
CA GLU A 133 3.65 -35.72 25.52
C GLU A 133 3.01 -35.84 26.91
N GLY A 134 1.69 -36.07 26.98
CA GLY A 134 0.98 -36.24 28.25
C GLY A 134 -0.51 -36.49 28.05
N ASN A 135 -1.02 -37.57 28.65
CA ASN A 135 -2.45 -37.85 28.75
C ASN A 135 -2.93 -37.25 30.08
N ASP A 136 -3.79 -36.23 30.03
CA ASP A 136 -4.56 -35.50 31.07
C ASP A 136 -3.97 -35.21 32.48
N THR A 137 -2.86 -35.81 32.93
CA THR A 137 -2.36 -35.61 34.31
C THR A 137 -0.84 -35.49 34.46
N ASP A 138 -0.01 -35.84 33.46
CA ASP A 138 1.46 -35.67 33.52
C ASP A 138 2.02 -35.16 32.17
N ALA A 139 2.19 -33.85 32.04
CA ALA A 139 2.86 -33.25 30.88
C ALA A 139 4.39 -33.28 31.08
N LYS A 140 5.10 -34.10 30.30
CA LYS A 140 6.57 -34.13 30.32
C LYS A 140 7.10 -33.53 29.02
N ALA A 141 7.96 -32.51 29.14
CA ALA A 141 8.67 -31.94 28.00
C ALA A 141 9.59 -33.00 27.39
N ARG A 142 9.33 -33.38 26.14
CA ARG A 142 10.14 -34.36 25.41
C ARG A 142 10.78 -33.68 24.21
N ILE A 143 12.02 -34.03 23.93
CA ILE A 143 12.66 -33.60 22.70
C ILE A 143 12.13 -34.51 21.56
N PRO A 144 11.50 -33.96 20.51
CA PRO A 144 10.87 -34.76 19.46
C PRO A 144 11.86 -35.68 18.75
N LYS A 145 11.35 -36.69 18.03
CA LYS A 145 12.17 -37.60 17.22
C LYS A 145 12.89 -36.82 16.11
N PRO A 146 14.05 -37.30 15.62
CA PRO A 146 14.83 -36.58 14.60
C PRO A 146 14.04 -36.31 13.30
N GLU A 147 13.15 -37.20 12.90
CA GLU A 147 12.28 -37.04 11.72
C GLU A 147 11.28 -35.89 11.90
N ASP A 148 10.62 -35.82 13.06
CA ASP A 148 9.67 -34.75 13.40
C ASP A 148 10.36 -33.38 13.53
N ARG A 149 11.60 -33.35 14.04
CA ARG A 149 12.42 -32.12 14.08
C ARG A 149 12.66 -31.56 12.70
N GLN A 150 13.05 -32.40 11.74
CA GLN A 150 13.32 -31.94 10.38
C GLN A 150 12.05 -31.38 9.74
N ARG A 151 10.91 -32.04 9.95
CA ARG A 151 9.60 -31.58 9.46
C ARG A 151 9.18 -30.25 10.08
N ILE A 152 9.37 -30.06 11.38
CA ILE A 152 9.09 -28.78 12.08
C ILE A 152 10.01 -27.67 11.55
N ILE A 153 11.31 -27.94 11.40
CA ILE A 153 12.27 -26.95 10.88
C ILE A 153 11.88 -26.52 9.46
N VAL A 154 11.55 -27.47 8.58
CA VAL A 154 11.12 -27.16 7.21
C VAL A 154 9.81 -26.37 7.21
N LEU A 155 8.85 -26.73 8.06
CA LEU A 155 7.58 -25.99 8.21
C LEU A 155 7.82 -24.54 8.65
N VAL A 156 8.59 -24.32 9.71
CA VAL A 156 8.90 -22.98 10.22
C VAL A 156 9.69 -22.18 9.19
N ALA A 157 10.72 -22.76 8.58
CA ALA A 157 11.53 -22.09 7.56
C ALA A 157 10.70 -21.68 6.34
N SER A 158 9.83 -22.57 5.84
CA SER A 158 8.93 -22.25 4.72
C SER A 158 7.94 -21.15 5.09
N SER A 159 7.38 -21.17 6.30
CA SER A 159 6.48 -20.12 6.78
C SER A 159 7.18 -18.76 6.93
N MET A 160 8.45 -18.76 7.36
CA MET A 160 9.26 -17.54 7.49
C MET A 160 9.64 -16.96 6.13
N LEU A 161 9.92 -17.81 5.14
CA LEU A 161 10.10 -17.37 3.76
C LEU A 161 8.82 -16.73 3.21
N LEU A 162 7.66 -17.34 3.44
CA LEU A 162 6.37 -16.75 3.06
C LEU A 162 6.14 -15.39 3.74
N SER A 163 6.41 -15.29 5.04
CA SER A 163 6.35 -14.02 5.78
C SER A 163 7.27 -12.95 5.20
N CYS A 164 8.49 -13.33 4.80
CA CYS A 164 9.44 -12.42 4.16
C CYS A 164 8.91 -11.91 2.80
N TRP A 165 8.32 -12.78 1.99
CA TRP A 165 7.71 -12.39 0.72
C TRP A 165 6.50 -11.46 0.90
N ILE A 166 5.65 -11.73 1.89
CA ILE A 166 4.51 -10.87 2.23
C ILE A 166 5.00 -9.51 2.72
N GLN A 167 6.03 -9.48 3.58
CA GLN A 167 6.62 -8.23 4.03
C GLN A 167 7.19 -7.42 2.87
N PHE A 168 7.93 -8.09 1.98
CA PHE A 168 8.47 -7.47 0.77
C PHE A 168 7.35 -6.86 -0.08
N TYR A 169 6.23 -7.55 -0.26
CA TYR A 169 5.06 -7.02 -0.97
C TYR A 169 4.55 -5.72 -0.35
N PHE A 170 4.32 -5.68 0.97
CA PHE A 170 3.82 -4.46 1.62
C PHE A 170 4.81 -3.30 1.55
N VAL A 171 6.11 -3.58 1.68
CA VAL A 171 7.15 -2.55 1.52
C VAL A 171 7.12 -1.98 0.10
N MET A 172 7.05 -2.85 -0.91
CA MET A 172 7.00 -2.44 -2.31
C MET A 172 5.72 -1.67 -2.65
N ASP A 173 4.55 -2.14 -2.20
CA ASP A 173 3.28 -1.43 -2.39
C ASP A 173 3.31 -0.04 -1.75
N ASN A 174 3.84 0.08 -0.53
CA ASN A 174 3.98 1.38 0.14
C ASN A 174 4.95 2.31 -0.61
N TRP A 175 6.08 1.79 -1.10
CA TRP A 175 7.02 2.57 -1.91
C TRP A 175 6.37 3.07 -3.20
N LEU A 176 5.64 2.23 -3.93
CA LEU A 176 4.98 2.63 -5.18
C LEU A 176 3.86 3.65 -4.95
N ARG A 177 3.12 3.56 -3.83
CA ARG A 177 2.10 4.56 -3.46
C ARG A 177 2.70 5.93 -3.15
N GLN A 178 3.88 5.96 -2.51
CA GLN A 178 4.57 7.20 -2.14
C GLN A 178 5.34 7.81 -3.32
N TYR A 179 5.88 6.97 -4.21
CA TYR A 179 6.74 7.33 -5.33
C TYR A 179 6.22 6.71 -6.64
N PRO A 180 5.04 7.12 -7.15
CA PRO A 180 4.46 6.56 -8.37
C PRO A 180 5.35 6.79 -9.61
N SER A 181 6.26 7.77 -9.58
CA SER A 181 7.21 7.99 -10.67
C SER A 181 8.21 6.83 -10.85
N LEU A 182 8.40 5.97 -9.84
CA LEU A 182 9.22 4.76 -9.94
C LEU A 182 8.60 3.70 -10.86
N GLU A 183 7.28 3.72 -11.10
CA GLU A 183 6.64 2.77 -12.02
C GLU A 183 7.09 2.94 -13.47
N ALA A 184 7.55 4.15 -13.81
CA ALA A 184 8.06 4.49 -15.13
C ALA A 184 9.53 4.09 -15.33
N ASP A 185 10.21 3.66 -14.25
CA ASP A 185 11.63 3.36 -14.27
C ASP A 185 11.91 1.90 -14.70
N THR A 186 13.10 1.67 -15.27
CA THR A 186 13.42 0.42 -15.97
C THR A 186 14.32 -0.48 -15.12
N PHE A 187 13.84 -1.64 -14.67
CA PHE A 187 14.61 -2.60 -13.88
C PHE A 187 15.64 -3.44 -14.67
N LYS A 188 16.20 -2.90 -15.77
CA LYS A 188 17.10 -3.62 -16.69
C LYS A 188 18.36 -4.23 -16.02
N GLY A 189 18.74 -3.74 -14.84
CA GLY A 189 19.89 -4.25 -14.06
C GLY A 189 19.55 -5.31 -13.01
N SER A 190 18.27 -5.63 -12.82
CA SER A 190 17.84 -6.55 -11.77
C SER A 190 17.80 -7.99 -12.28
N THR A 191 18.54 -8.90 -11.65
CA THR A 191 18.51 -10.36 -11.93
C THR A 191 17.14 -11.02 -11.70
N ILE A 192 16.17 -10.27 -11.16
CA ILE A 192 14.86 -10.73 -10.72
C ILE A 192 13.77 -10.54 -11.80
N VAL A 193 13.97 -9.67 -12.81
CA VAL A 193 12.91 -9.30 -13.76
C VAL A 193 13.40 -9.35 -15.21
N VAL A 194 13.01 -10.39 -15.95
CA VAL A 194 13.19 -10.49 -17.40
C VAL A 194 11.91 -9.99 -18.08
N ARG A 195 11.97 -8.87 -18.80
CA ARG A 195 10.84 -8.34 -19.59
C ARG A 195 11.13 -8.47 -21.08
N THR A 196 10.13 -8.96 -21.82
CA THR A 196 10.23 -9.29 -23.25
C THR A 196 10.10 -8.07 -24.16
N GLU A 197 9.38 -7.02 -23.75
CA GLU A 197 9.28 -5.74 -24.48
C GLU A 197 9.05 -4.60 -23.49
N GLU A 198 9.91 -3.57 -23.51
CA GLU A 198 9.82 -2.44 -22.59
C GLU A 198 9.33 -1.18 -23.33
N GLN A 199 8.08 -0.83 -23.10
CA GLN A 199 7.58 0.50 -23.48
C GLN A 199 8.10 1.51 -22.46
N VAL A 200 8.85 2.51 -22.94
CA VAL A 200 9.28 3.64 -22.12
C VAL A 200 8.03 4.41 -21.68
N LYS A 201 7.63 4.25 -20.42
CA LYS A 201 6.50 4.99 -19.84
C LYS A 201 6.99 6.35 -19.37
N ILE A 202 6.24 7.40 -19.67
CA ILE A 202 6.52 8.74 -19.17
C ILE A 202 6.01 8.83 -17.72
N PRO A 203 6.81 9.27 -16.74
CA PRO A 203 6.35 9.43 -15.37
C PRO A 203 5.26 10.50 -15.31
N ARG A 204 4.08 10.10 -14.84
CA ARG A 204 2.86 10.92 -14.85
C ARG A 204 3.04 12.22 -14.08
N ASN A 205 3.64 12.16 -12.90
CA ASN A 205 3.80 13.34 -12.04
C ASN A 205 4.79 14.35 -12.62
N GLY A 206 5.89 13.88 -13.22
CA GLY A 206 6.81 14.75 -13.97
C GLY A 206 6.13 15.43 -15.16
N ALA A 207 5.26 14.73 -15.89
CA ALA A 207 4.49 15.32 -16.99
C ALA A 207 3.49 16.36 -16.48
N VAL A 208 2.78 16.08 -15.37
CA VAL A 208 1.84 17.01 -14.74
C VAL A 208 2.53 18.31 -14.31
N ILE A 209 3.77 18.26 -13.81
CA ILE A 209 4.54 19.47 -13.47
C ILE A 209 4.70 20.36 -14.70
N LEU A 210 5.16 19.79 -15.83
CA LEU A 210 5.39 20.56 -17.06
C LEU A 210 4.08 21.02 -17.71
N GLU A 211 3.03 20.21 -17.68
CA GLU A 211 1.70 20.58 -18.20
C GLU A 211 1.05 21.73 -17.41
N ARG A 212 1.29 21.80 -16.10
CA ARG A 212 0.78 22.89 -15.26
C ARG A 212 1.66 24.13 -15.29
N LEU A 213 2.97 23.96 -15.47
CA LEU A 213 3.91 25.08 -15.55
C LEU A 213 3.81 25.82 -16.90
N GLN A 214 3.63 25.09 -18.01
CA GLN A 214 3.55 25.66 -19.35
C GLN A 214 2.54 26.83 -19.47
N PRO A 215 1.26 26.71 -19.10
CA PRO A 215 0.30 27.80 -19.26
C PRO A 215 0.67 29.03 -18.43
N ILE A 216 1.31 28.83 -17.27
CA ILE A 216 1.79 29.93 -16.42
C ILE A 216 2.89 30.69 -17.15
N VAL A 217 3.88 29.98 -17.69
CA VAL A 217 4.97 30.58 -18.48
C VAL A 217 4.44 31.29 -19.72
N VAL A 218 3.53 30.65 -20.46
CA VAL A 218 2.88 31.25 -21.63
C VAL A 218 2.15 32.54 -21.26
N SER A 219 1.39 32.55 -20.16
CA SER A 219 0.66 33.74 -19.71
C SER A 219 1.57 34.91 -19.27
N GLN A 220 2.80 34.62 -18.87
CA GLN A 220 3.77 35.65 -18.49
C GLN A 220 4.52 36.25 -19.69
N ILE A 221 4.59 35.53 -20.80
CA ILE A 221 5.39 35.92 -21.98
C ILE A 221 4.53 36.39 -23.14
N ALA A 222 3.39 35.73 -23.39
CA ALA A 222 2.54 36.01 -24.53
C ALA A 222 2.05 37.47 -24.50
N GLN A 223 2.09 38.12 -25.68
CA GLN A 223 1.61 39.49 -25.90
C GLN A 223 2.35 40.58 -25.10
N ARG A 224 3.48 40.26 -24.46
CA ARG A 224 4.34 41.26 -23.82
C ARG A 224 5.30 41.91 -24.82
N PRO A 225 5.76 43.15 -24.56
CA PRO A 225 6.79 43.78 -25.36
C PRO A 225 8.07 42.94 -25.38
N TRP A 226 8.71 42.82 -26.55
CA TRP A 226 9.92 42.01 -26.74
C TRP A 226 11.03 42.34 -25.73
N SER A 227 11.24 43.62 -25.44
CA SER A 227 12.24 44.09 -24.48
C SER A 227 12.02 43.63 -23.04
N GLU A 228 10.78 43.40 -22.63
CA GLU A 228 10.47 42.82 -21.31
C GLU A 228 10.71 41.32 -21.28
N VAL A 229 10.40 40.64 -22.38
CA VAL A 229 10.59 39.19 -22.52
C VAL A 229 12.06 38.83 -22.55
N GLU A 230 12.90 39.62 -23.24
CA GLU A 230 14.35 39.43 -23.20
C GLU A 230 14.91 39.54 -21.79
N LYS A 231 14.43 40.50 -20.99
CA LYS A 231 14.82 40.62 -19.58
C LYS A 231 14.34 39.44 -18.75
N TRP A 232 13.11 38.99 -18.97
CA TRP A 232 12.53 37.83 -18.28
C TRP A 232 13.29 36.53 -18.59
N LEU A 233 13.83 36.39 -19.81
CA LEU A 233 14.64 35.26 -20.25
C LEU A 233 16.08 35.30 -19.72
N LEU A 234 16.50 36.35 -19.01
CA LEU A 234 17.84 36.35 -18.43
C LEU A 234 17.91 35.38 -17.23
N PRO A 235 18.95 34.52 -17.16
CA PRO A 235 19.06 33.46 -16.14
C PRO A 235 19.17 33.96 -14.70
N GLU A 236 19.44 35.26 -14.48
CA GLU A 236 19.65 35.85 -13.17
C GLU A 236 18.39 35.90 -12.29
N GLU A 237 17.19 35.77 -12.86
CA GLU A 237 15.95 36.02 -12.10
C GLU A 237 15.32 34.79 -11.42
N TYR A 238 15.84 33.55 -11.58
CA TYR A 238 15.32 32.32 -10.94
C TYR A 238 13.78 32.10 -11.03
N ARG A 239 13.05 32.85 -11.88
CA ARG A 239 11.57 32.95 -11.86
C ARG A 239 10.92 31.62 -12.17
N VAL A 240 11.40 30.91 -13.19
CA VAL A 240 10.84 29.62 -13.60
C VAL A 240 11.08 28.54 -12.54
N GLU A 241 12.19 28.59 -11.81
CA GLU A 241 12.46 27.64 -10.72
C GLU A 241 11.49 27.86 -9.54
N THR A 242 11.18 29.12 -9.22
CA THR A 242 10.22 29.48 -8.17
C THR A 242 8.79 29.08 -8.57
N LEU A 243 8.37 29.41 -9.80
CA LEU A 243 7.07 28.97 -10.34
C LEU A 243 6.96 27.44 -10.37
N GLY A 244 8.05 26.76 -10.74
CA GLY A 244 8.12 25.30 -10.72
C GLY A 244 7.92 24.72 -9.32
N ARG A 245 8.54 25.32 -8.29
CA ARG A 245 8.35 24.92 -6.89
C ARG A 245 6.90 25.11 -6.42
N GLU A 246 6.26 26.21 -6.80
CA GLU A 246 4.85 26.44 -6.47
C GLU A 246 3.92 25.40 -7.13
N VAL A 247 4.18 25.07 -8.41
CA VAL A 247 3.44 24.05 -9.14
C VAL A 247 3.62 22.67 -8.51
N ILE A 248 4.84 22.32 -8.12
CA ILE A 248 5.14 21.06 -7.42
C ILE A 248 4.38 20.99 -6.10
N GLN A 249 4.50 22.03 -5.26
CA GLN A 249 3.87 22.06 -3.94
C GLN A 249 2.35 21.96 -4.04
N LYS A 250 1.73 22.58 -5.05
CA LYS A 250 0.27 22.56 -5.22
C LYS A 250 -0.25 21.24 -5.79
N ASN A 251 0.45 20.64 -6.75
CA ASN A 251 -0.06 19.48 -7.49
C ASN A 251 0.43 18.13 -6.94
N LEU A 252 1.58 18.11 -6.27
CA LEU A 252 2.17 16.89 -5.70
C LEU A 252 2.13 16.89 -4.17
N ALA A 253 1.33 17.76 -3.52
CA ALA A 253 1.25 17.87 -2.06
C ALA A 253 1.04 16.53 -1.33
N LYS A 254 0.30 15.62 -1.97
CA LYS A 254 -0.06 14.29 -1.46
C LYS A 254 1.10 13.28 -1.49
N TYR A 255 2.09 13.48 -2.34
CA TYR A 255 3.18 12.53 -2.55
C TYR A 255 4.49 13.03 -1.95
N GLU A 256 5.24 12.14 -1.30
CA GLU A 256 6.57 12.45 -0.76
C GLU A 256 7.59 12.74 -1.87
N GLU A 257 7.36 12.20 -3.07
CA GLU A 257 8.25 12.42 -4.22
C GLU A 257 8.34 13.90 -4.67
N LYS A 258 7.49 14.80 -4.18
CA LYS A 258 7.52 16.23 -4.50
C LYS A 258 8.90 16.86 -4.22
N GLU A 259 9.60 16.40 -3.19
CA GLU A 259 10.91 16.92 -2.81
C GLU A 259 12.03 16.42 -3.74
N LEU A 260 11.76 15.35 -4.49
CA LEU A 260 12.67 14.72 -5.44
C LEU A 260 12.51 15.27 -6.86
N TRP A 261 11.55 16.17 -7.08
CA TRP A 261 11.35 16.85 -8.35
C TRP A 261 11.89 18.26 -8.31
N ARG A 262 12.62 18.65 -9.35
CA ARG A 262 13.12 20.02 -9.53
C ARG A 262 12.80 20.51 -10.92
N VAL A 263 12.48 21.79 -11.05
CA VAL A 263 12.26 22.42 -12.35
C VAL A 263 13.41 23.37 -12.63
N GLU A 264 13.97 23.27 -13.83
CA GLU A 264 15.01 24.19 -14.29
C GLU A 264 14.72 24.68 -15.72
N PRO A 265 14.80 25.99 -15.99
CA PRO A 265 14.76 26.51 -17.35
C PRO A 265 16.13 26.35 -18.02
N ARG A 266 16.16 26.04 -19.32
CA ARG A 266 17.34 26.17 -20.19
C ARG A 266 17.00 26.99 -21.40
N ILE A 267 17.84 27.94 -21.74
CA ILE A 267 17.55 28.93 -22.78
C ILE A 267 18.65 28.82 -23.82
N ASP A 268 18.25 28.54 -25.06
CA ASP A 268 19.13 28.50 -26.21
C ASP A 268 18.77 29.67 -27.14
N ASN A 269 19.78 30.47 -27.51
CA ASN A 269 19.60 31.58 -28.44
C ASN A 269 19.60 31.07 -29.88
N THR A 270 18.62 31.50 -30.67
CA THR A 270 18.51 31.23 -32.11
C THR A 270 18.52 32.53 -32.90
N LYS A 271 18.89 32.48 -34.19
CA LYS A 271 19.10 33.70 -35.02
C LYS A 271 17.90 34.67 -35.07
N SER A 272 16.69 34.19 -34.78
CA SER A 272 15.44 34.96 -34.83
C SER A 272 14.65 34.98 -33.51
N GLY A 273 15.19 34.44 -32.41
CA GLY A 273 14.44 34.32 -31.15
C GLY A 273 15.11 33.40 -30.13
N TYR A 274 14.33 32.90 -29.17
CA TYR A 274 14.83 32.04 -28.09
C TYR A 274 14.06 30.72 -28.01
N ILE A 275 14.77 29.64 -27.65
CA ILE A 275 14.15 28.36 -27.28
C ILE A 275 14.27 28.21 -25.77
N LEU A 276 13.13 28.22 -25.09
CA LEU A 276 13.00 27.94 -23.67
C LEU A 276 12.68 26.45 -23.48
N ASN A 277 13.66 25.68 -23.03
CA ASN A 277 13.49 24.30 -22.61
C ASN A 277 13.13 24.26 -21.12
N LEU A 278 11.89 23.88 -20.82
CA LEU A 278 11.44 23.60 -19.46
C LEU A 278 11.83 22.18 -19.09
N LEU A 279 12.71 22.03 -18.09
CA LEU A 279 13.14 20.72 -17.59
C LEU A 279 12.44 20.41 -16.27
N SER A 280 11.90 19.20 -16.15
CA SER A 280 11.51 18.60 -14.87
C SER A 280 12.46 17.45 -14.59
N ILE A 281 13.33 17.64 -13.60
CA ILE A 281 14.46 16.77 -13.28
C ILE A 281 14.08 15.91 -12.08
N TRP A 282 14.29 14.60 -12.21
CA TRP A 282 14.17 13.65 -11.12
C TRP A 282 15.50 13.51 -10.39
N THR A 283 15.53 13.82 -9.09
CA THR A 283 16.71 13.65 -8.22
C THR A 283 16.58 12.47 -7.26
N GLY A 284 15.50 11.70 -7.38
CA GLY A 284 15.24 10.52 -6.54
C GLY A 284 15.99 9.27 -6.99
N PRO A 285 15.74 8.13 -6.32
CA PRO A 285 16.24 6.83 -6.74
C PRO A 285 15.79 6.54 -8.17
N SER A 286 16.71 6.08 -9.02
CA SER A 286 16.35 5.60 -10.35
C SER A 286 17.35 4.54 -10.80
N SER A 287 16.95 3.79 -11.82
CA SER A 287 17.70 2.67 -12.38
C SER A 287 18.92 3.14 -13.15
N ASN A 288 18.92 4.42 -13.57
CA ASN A 288 20.09 5.09 -14.09
C ASN A 288 20.74 5.93 -12.97
N PRO A 289 22.00 5.69 -12.59
CA PRO A 289 22.67 6.47 -11.54
C PRO A 289 22.79 7.97 -11.89
N ARG A 290 22.63 8.34 -13.16
CA ARG A 290 22.63 9.75 -13.62
C ARG A 290 21.24 10.41 -13.57
N GLY A 291 20.20 9.68 -13.15
CA GLY A 291 18.83 10.17 -13.14
C GLY A 291 18.20 10.22 -14.54
N TYR A 292 17.10 10.96 -14.61
CA TYR A 292 16.41 11.28 -15.85
C TYR A 292 15.72 12.65 -15.72
N TYR A 293 15.33 13.23 -16.85
CA TYR A 293 14.55 14.45 -16.88
C TYR A 293 13.52 14.43 -17.99
N LEU A 294 12.45 15.17 -17.79
CA LEU A 294 11.46 15.47 -18.80
C LEU A 294 11.75 16.85 -19.36
N GLN A 295 11.69 16.97 -20.68
CA GLN A 295 11.89 18.22 -21.39
C GLN A 295 10.63 18.60 -22.15
N LYS A 296 10.27 19.88 -22.07
CA LYS A 296 9.26 20.51 -22.92
C LYS A 296 9.83 21.80 -23.49
N SER A 297 9.93 21.89 -24.81
CA SER A 297 10.53 23.02 -25.51
C SER A 297 9.47 24.02 -25.92
N CYS A 298 9.77 25.31 -25.73
CA CYS A 298 8.94 26.43 -26.15
C CYS A 298 9.77 27.40 -27.01
N ARG A 299 9.29 27.68 -28.22
CA ARG A 299 9.88 28.65 -29.14
C ARG A 299 9.27 30.02 -28.89
N ILE A 300 10.11 31.03 -28.75
CA ILE A 300 9.72 32.41 -28.47
C ILE A 300 10.26 33.30 -29.58
N GLU A 301 9.38 33.98 -30.31
CA GLU A 301 9.74 34.80 -31.48
C GLU A 301 9.13 36.20 -31.38
N PRO A 302 9.84 37.23 -31.89
CA PRO A 302 9.30 38.57 -32.01
C PRO A 302 8.35 38.65 -33.21
N VAL A 303 7.12 39.10 -32.96
CA VAL A 303 6.09 39.30 -33.98
C VAL A 303 5.64 40.76 -33.95
N ALA A 304 5.40 41.33 -35.14
CA ALA A 304 4.88 42.68 -35.25
C ALA A 304 3.44 42.72 -34.74
N ALA A 305 3.18 43.56 -33.73
CA ALA A 305 1.87 43.77 -33.14
C ALA A 305 1.49 45.26 -33.22
N THR A 306 0.21 45.52 -33.48
CA THR A 306 -0.33 46.87 -33.53
C THR A 306 -0.83 47.28 -32.15
N SER A 307 -0.23 48.32 -31.56
CA SER A 307 -0.72 48.89 -30.29
C SER A 307 -2.06 49.58 -30.47
N ASN A 308 -2.88 49.65 -29.41
CA ASN A 308 -4.10 50.47 -29.33
C ASN A 308 -3.83 51.96 -29.61
N SER A 309 -2.57 52.42 -29.56
CA SER A 309 -2.13 53.78 -29.91
C SER A 309 -1.70 53.97 -31.36
N GLY A 310 -1.79 52.95 -32.22
CA GLY A 310 -1.40 53.02 -33.64
C GLY A 310 0.11 52.89 -33.91
N ASN A 311 0.93 52.65 -32.87
CA ASN A 311 2.36 52.37 -33.03
C ASN A 311 2.62 50.87 -33.27
N ASN A 312 3.55 50.56 -34.18
CA ASN A 312 4.06 49.20 -34.39
C ASN A 312 4.97 48.82 -33.22
N ILE A 313 4.55 47.87 -32.39
CA ILE A 313 5.35 47.32 -31.29
C ILE A 313 5.73 45.88 -31.64
N THR A 314 6.95 45.46 -31.33
CA THR A 314 7.34 44.05 -31.40
C THR A 314 6.87 43.35 -30.12
N ALA A 315 5.91 42.44 -30.24
CA ALA A 315 5.41 41.61 -29.15
C ALA A 315 5.98 40.19 -29.25
N ALA A 316 6.08 39.48 -28.14
CA ALA A 316 6.50 38.08 -28.14
C ALA A 316 5.33 37.13 -28.42
N GLU A 317 5.55 36.19 -29.33
CA GLU A 317 4.72 35.00 -29.50
C GLU A 317 5.48 33.77 -28.95
N ILE A 318 4.75 32.88 -28.27
CA ILE A 318 5.32 31.67 -27.68
C ILE A 318 4.53 30.43 -28.12
N GLU A 319 5.23 29.47 -28.70
CA GLU A 319 4.68 28.18 -29.11
C GLU A 319 5.43 27.05 -28.41
N CYS A 320 4.73 26.17 -27.70
CA CYS A 320 5.32 25.06 -26.96
C CYS A 320 4.94 23.71 -27.56
N ASP A 321 5.86 22.74 -27.46
CA ASP A 321 5.62 21.35 -27.84
C ASP A 321 4.38 20.78 -27.13
N ARG A 322 3.61 19.92 -27.81
CA ARG A 322 2.40 19.32 -27.21
C ARG A 322 2.74 18.33 -26.10
N ALA A 323 3.73 17.47 -26.33
CA ALA A 323 4.12 16.38 -25.42
C ALA A 323 5.49 16.63 -24.78
N SER A 324 5.67 16.19 -23.55
CA SER A 324 6.98 16.13 -22.89
C SER A 324 7.78 14.93 -23.40
N LYS A 325 9.09 15.10 -23.53
CA LYS A 325 10.04 14.04 -23.92
C LYS A 325 10.81 13.59 -22.70
N LEU A 326 10.85 12.28 -22.45
CA LEU A 326 11.69 11.67 -21.41
C LEU A 326 13.10 11.44 -21.96
N ILE A 327 14.08 12.02 -21.28
CA ILE A 327 15.49 11.88 -21.63
C ILE A 327 16.22 11.22 -20.46
N PRO A 328 16.80 10.02 -20.67
CA PRO A 328 17.59 9.36 -19.63
C PRO A 328 18.95 10.05 -19.48
N GLY A 329 19.41 10.23 -18.25
CA GLY A 329 20.69 10.84 -17.91
C GLY A 329 20.58 12.22 -17.28
N ALA A 330 21.73 12.84 -17.04
CA ALA A 330 21.82 14.16 -16.44
C ALA A 330 21.39 15.26 -17.43
N PRO A 331 20.75 16.34 -16.95
CA PRO A 331 20.42 17.48 -17.79
C PRO A 331 21.69 18.12 -18.38
N PRO A 332 21.60 18.80 -19.54
CA PRO A 332 22.73 19.52 -20.12
C PRO A 332 23.27 20.58 -19.14
N PRO A 333 24.57 20.95 -19.21
CA PRO A 333 25.15 21.98 -18.34
C PRO A 333 24.51 23.37 -18.57
N ARG A 334 24.52 24.24 -17.55
CA ARG A 334 24.03 25.63 -17.68
C ARG A 334 25.04 26.38 -18.55
N ARG A 335 24.58 27.07 -19.59
CA ARG A 335 25.41 27.90 -20.47
C ARG A 335 25.18 29.35 -20.17
#